data_AF-A0A971IS81-F1
#
_entry.id   AF-A0A971IS81-F1
#
_cell.length_a   1.000
_cell.length_b   1.000
_cell.length_c   1.000
_cell.angle_alpha   90.00
_cell.angle_beta   90.00
_cell.angle_gamma   90.00
#
_symmetry.space_group_name_H-M   'P 1'
#
loop_
_entity.id
_entity.type
_entity.pdbx_description
1 polymer ?
#
loop_
_entity_poly.entity_id
_entity_poly.type
_entity_poly.pdbx_seq_one_letter_code
_entity_poly.pdbx_strand_id
1 'polypeptide(L)'
;MKDNDWKKRLNIVYSTNPDYHYQDGEAEEEITLPKEKQLLRVSLDKRNRKGKAVTLITGFAGTNEALETLGKLLKTRCGVGGSAKDGEIIVQGDHRQKVLEILQKEGYAKSRVI
;
A
#
# COMPACT_ATOMS: atom_id res chain seq x y z
N MET A 1 8.28 -16.42 -53.30
CA MET A 1 8.17 -14.95 -53.16
C MET A 1 7.83 -14.67 -51.71
N LYS A 2 8.69 -13.89 -51.01
CA LYS A 2 8.46 -13.21 -49.72
C LYS A 2 8.32 -14.12 -48.48
N ASP A 3 9.00 -13.92 -47.34
CA ASP A 3 9.85 -12.82 -46.87
C ASP A 3 11.09 -13.36 -46.14
N ASN A 4 12.21 -12.72 -46.46
CA ASN A 4 13.54 -12.97 -45.95
C ASN A 4 13.77 -12.03 -44.75
N ASP A 5 13.41 -12.44 -43.53
CA ASP A 5 13.75 -11.68 -42.32
C ASP A 5 14.79 -12.41 -41.45
N TRP A 6 15.95 -12.62 -42.06
CA TRP A 6 17.17 -13.12 -41.45
C TRP A 6 17.80 -12.11 -40.46
N LYS A 7 17.31 -10.86 -40.43
CA LYS A 7 17.80 -9.79 -39.54
C LYS A 7 17.24 -9.86 -38.11
N LYS A 8 16.04 -10.41 -37.87
CA LYS A 8 15.53 -10.61 -36.50
C LYS A 8 16.21 -11.75 -35.72
N ARG A 9 16.93 -12.64 -36.41
CA ARG A 9 17.66 -13.78 -35.81
C ARG A 9 19.07 -13.41 -35.30
N LEU A 10 19.57 -12.22 -35.58
CA LEU A 10 20.97 -11.86 -35.32
C LEU A 10 21.24 -11.26 -33.93
N ASN A 11 20.21 -10.90 -33.14
CA ASN A 11 20.40 -10.35 -31.79
C ASN A 11 19.81 -11.23 -30.67
N ILE A 12 19.69 -12.53 -30.93
CA ILE A 12 19.39 -13.53 -29.90
C ILE A 12 20.65 -14.38 -29.75
N VAL A 13 21.54 -13.91 -28.88
CA VAL A 13 22.61 -14.74 -28.33
C VAL A 13 21.97 -15.53 -27.20
N TYR A 14 21.54 -16.76 -27.49
CA TYR A 14 21.22 -17.72 -26.44
C TYR A 14 22.52 -18.10 -25.75
N SER A 15 22.92 -17.31 -24.75
CA SER A 15 23.84 -17.79 -23.74
C SER A 15 23.08 -18.82 -22.91
N THR A 16 23.44 -20.08 -23.12
CA THR A 16 23.18 -21.16 -22.18
C THR A 16 23.97 -20.90 -20.90
N ASN A 17 23.55 -19.91 -20.11
CA ASN A 17 23.83 -19.93 -18.69
C ASN A 17 22.64 -20.68 -18.05
N PRO A 18 22.80 -21.96 -17.66
CA PRO A 18 21.74 -22.77 -17.06
C PRO A 18 21.34 -22.31 -15.66
N ASP A 19 21.94 -21.22 -15.16
CA ASP A 19 21.72 -20.65 -13.83
C ASP A 19 20.91 -19.35 -13.91
N TYR A 20 19.92 -19.29 -14.81
CA TYR A 20 18.95 -18.19 -14.83
C TYR A 20 17.94 -18.42 -13.69
N HIS A 21 18.39 -18.11 -12.48
CA HIS A 21 17.47 -17.87 -11.38
C HIS A 21 16.66 -16.63 -11.73
N TYR A 22 15.32 -16.76 -11.81
CA TYR A 22 14.46 -15.62 -11.54
C TYR A 22 14.80 -15.18 -10.11
N GLN A 23 15.65 -14.18 -9.97
CA GLN A 23 15.61 -13.35 -8.79
C GLN A 23 14.24 -12.69 -8.87
N ASP A 24 13.25 -13.33 -8.25
CA ASP A 24 12.09 -12.65 -7.69
C ASP A 24 12.65 -11.36 -7.12
N GLY A 25 12.33 -10.24 -7.77
CA GLY A 25 12.90 -8.95 -7.43
C GLY A 25 12.81 -8.81 -5.93
N GLU A 26 13.99 -8.81 -5.30
CA GLU A 26 14.15 -8.38 -3.92
C GLU A 26 13.52 -7.00 -3.91
N ALA A 27 12.25 -6.94 -3.51
CA ALA A 27 11.54 -5.71 -3.30
C ALA A 27 12.42 -4.98 -2.30
N GLU A 28 13.09 -3.93 -2.79
CA GLU A 28 14.01 -3.09 -2.05
C GLU A 28 13.40 -2.92 -0.66
N GLU A 29 14.08 -3.46 0.36
CA GLU A 29 13.66 -3.30 1.74
C GLU A 29 13.79 -1.81 2.06
N GLU A 30 12.80 -1.01 1.64
CA GLU A 30 12.65 0.37 2.04
C GLU A 30 12.37 0.33 3.53
N ILE A 31 13.44 0.49 4.30
CA ILE A 31 13.54 0.89 5.70
C ILE A 31 12.16 1.24 6.31
N THR A 32 11.38 0.21 6.66
CA THR A 32 10.09 0.43 7.29
C THR A 32 10.36 0.82 8.72
N LEU A 33 9.96 2.04 9.11
CA LEU A 33 10.09 2.43 10.50
C LEU A 33 9.31 1.45 11.37
N PRO A 34 9.84 1.06 12.56
CA PRO A 34 9.11 0.21 13.48
C PRO A 34 7.72 0.79 13.75
N LYS A 35 6.68 -0.06 13.61
CA LYS A 35 5.26 0.31 13.74
C LYS A 35 4.97 1.14 15.00
N GLU A 36 5.66 0.83 16.08
CA GLU A 36 5.55 1.48 17.40
C GLU A 36 5.95 2.97 17.40
N LYS A 37 6.83 3.39 16.49
CA LYS A 37 7.32 4.76 16.41
C LYS A 37 6.51 5.64 15.46
N GLN A 38 5.64 5.05 14.63
CA GLN A 38 4.90 5.78 13.60
C GLN A 38 3.72 6.57 14.19
N LEU A 39 3.66 7.86 13.87
CA LEU A 39 2.63 8.79 14.35
C LEU A 39 1.45 8.83 13.37
N LEU A 40 0.56 7.85 13.46
CA LEU A 40 -0.65 7.82 12.64
C LEU A 40 -1.70 8.81 13.16
N ARG A 41 -2.26 9.60 12.25
CA ARG A 41 -3.28 10.61 12.55
C ARG A 41 -4.58 10.20 11.88
N VAL A 42 -5.62 10.02 12.67
CA VAL A 42 -6.96 9.64 12.19
C VAL A 42 -7.84 10.88 12.24
N SER A 43 -8.22 11.40 11.08
CA SER A 43 -9.04 12.61 10.94
C SER A 43 -10.37 12.29 10.27
N LEU A 44 -11.39 13.10 10.54
CA LEU A 44 -12.68 13.02 9.84
C LEU A 44 -12.73 14.08 8.75
N ASP A 45 -12.85 13.66 7.51
CA ASP A 45 -13.12 14.55 6.39
C ASP A 45 -14.58 14.45 5.96
N LYS A 46 -15.26 15.60 5.93
CA LYS A 46 -16.64 15.77 5.47
C LYS A 46 -16.72 16.75 4.30
N ARG A 47 -15.60 17.39 3.94
CA ARG A 47 -15.58 18.49 2.96
C ARG A 47 -15.80 17.94 1.57
N ASN A 48 -16.64 18.63 0.80
CA ASN A 48 -16.91 18.33 -0.62
C ASN A 48 -17.42 16.91 -0.93
N ARG A 49 -18.01 16.21 0.05
CA ARG A 49 -18.41 14.80 -0.08
C ARG A 49 -19.93 14.58 -0.09
N LYS A 50 -20.72 15.61 -0.42
CA LYS A 50 -22.20 15.56 -0.46
C LYS A 50 -22.81 15.01 0.84
N GLY A 51 -22.29 15.42 2.00
CA GLY A 51 -22.74 14.97 3.32
C GLY A 51 -22.17 13.62 3.79
N LYS A 52 -21.40 12.90 2.96
CA LYS A 52 -20.76 11.64 3.38
C LYS A 52 -19.47 11.93 4.15
N ALA A 53 -19.34 11.35 5.34
CA ALA A 53 -18.11 11.39 6.10
C ALA A 53 -17.13 10.31 5.62
N VAL A 54 -15.84 10.62 5.63
CA VAL A 54 -14.76 9.65 5.44
C VAL A 54 -13.73 9.83 6.54
N THR A 55 -13.17 8.72 6.99
CA THR A 55 -12.06 8.69 7.94
C THR A 55 -10.76 8.65 7.14
N LEU A 56 -9.90 9.64 7.34
CA LEU A 56 -8.60 9.77 6.70
C LEU A 56 -7.51 9.42 7.72
N ILE A 57 -6.69 8.42 7.42
CA ILE A 57 -5.51 8.06 8.19
C ILE A 57 -4.27 8.55 7.44
N THR A 58 -3.47 9.41 8.07
CA THR A 58 -2.23 9.97 7.51
C THR A 58 -1.04 9.75 8.45
N GLY A 59 0.18 9.96 7.95
CA GLY A 59 1.41 9.82 8.73
C GLY A 59 1.98 8.40 8.74
N PHE A 60 1.55 7.55 7.81
CA PHE A 60 2.17 6.25 7.59
C PHE A 60 3.54 6.44 6.92
N ALA A 61 4.56 5.76 7.43
CA ALA A 61 5.92 5.83 6.91
C ALA A 61 6.42 4.42 6.60
N GLY A 62 6.50 4.08 5.32
CA GLY A 62 6.93 2.76 4.85
C GLY A 62 6.57 2.58 3.38
N THR A 63 6.72 1.34 2.90
CA THR A 63 6.42 0.99 1.51
C THR A 63 4.94 1.15 1.17
N ASN A 64 4.65 1.41 -0.10
CA ASN A 64 3.28 1.43 -0.62
C ASN A 64 2.56 0.07 -0.40
N GLU A 65 3.27 -1.05 -0.47
CA GLU A 65 2.70 -2.38 -0.21
C GLU A 65 2.24 -2.55 1.24
N ALA A 66 3.03 -2.06 2.21
CA ALA A 66 2.67 -2.08 3.61
C ALA A 66 1.46 -1.16 3.88
N LEU A 67 1.40 0.00 3.23
CA LEU A 67 0.25 0.90 3.26
C LEU A 67 -1.01 0.23 2.71
N GLU A 68 -0.92 -0.42 1.55
CA GLU A 68 -2.04 -1.16 0.95
C GLU A 68 -2.51 -2.31 1.84
N THR A 69 -1.58 -3.04 2.46
CA THR A 69 -1.88 -4.15 3.37
C THR A 69 -2.62 -3.64 4.61
N LEU A 70 -2.14 -2.56 5.23
CA LEU A 70 -2.82 -1.88 6.34
C LEU A 70 -4.21 -1.38 5.92
N GLY A 71 -4.30 -0.75 4.74
CA GLY A 71 -5.56 -0.27 4.18
C GLY A 71 -6.57 -1.40 3.92
N LYS A 72 -6.13 -2.55 3.40
CA LYS A 72 -6.96 -3.75 3.22
C LYS A 72 -7.45 -4.26 4.57
N LEU A 73 -6.58 -4.36 5.57
CA LEU A 73 -6.93 -4.80 6.92
C LEU A 73 -7.99 -3.89 7.54
N LEU A 74 -7.79 -2.56 7.50
CA LEU A 74 -8.74 -1.59 8.03
C LEU A 74 -10.10 -1.67 7.32
N LYS A 75 -10.10 -1.80 5.99
CA LYS A 75 -11.34 -1.97 5.19
C LYS A 75 -12.08 -3.25 5.55
N THR A 76 -11.40 -4.39 5.64
CA THR A 76 -12.01 -5.68 5.99
C THR A 76 -12.58 -5.66 7.39
N ARG A 77 -11.87 -5.09 8.37
CA ARG A 77 -12.34 -4.98 9.75
C ARG A 77 -13.50 -4.00 9.91
N CYS A 78 -13.50 -2.91 9.14
CA CYS A 78 -14.58 -1.93 9.16
C CYS A 78 -15.77 -2.33 8.29
N GLY A 79 -15.60 -3.26 7.34
CA GLY A 79 -16.65 -3.70 6.41
C GLY A 79 -17.03 -2.63 5.39
N VAL A 80 -16.10 -1.71 5.09
CA VAL A 80 -16.38 -0.52 4.27
C VAL A 80 -15.38 -0.39 3.11
N GLY A 81 -15.81 0.33 2.08
CA GLY A 81 -14.96 0.71 0.97
C GLY A 81 -13.92 1.77 1.38
N GLY A 82 -12.90 1.92 0.54
CA GLY A 82 -11.82 2.86 0.77
C GLY A 82 -10.65 2.68 -0.19
N SER A 83 -9.69 3.59 -0.12
CA SER A 83 -8.47 3.59 -0.94
C SER A 83 -7.26 3.86 -0.06
N ALA A 84 -6.10 3.31 -0.41
CA ALA A 84 -4.83 3.57 0.24
C ALA A 84 -3.87 4.00 -0.87
N LYS A 85 -3.45 5.26 -0.86
CA LYS A 85 -2.61 5.88 -1.89
C LYS A 85 -1.79 7.01 -1.27
N ASP A 86 -0.61 7.27 -1.82
CA ASP A 86 0.21 8.45 -1.48
C ASP A 86 0.52 8.60 0.02
N GLY A 87 0.68 7.47 0.75
CA GLY A 87 0.91 7.48 2.20
C GLY A 87 -0.31 7.78 3.07
N GLU A 88 -1.50 7.82 2.46
CA GLU A 88 -2.77 8.05 3.14
C GLU A 88 -3.76 6.91 2.92
N ILE A 89 -4.58 6.63 3.93
CA ILE A 89 -5.65 5.63 3.87
C ILE A 89 -6.97 6.33 4.07
N ILE A 90 -7.86 6.20 3.09
CA ILE A 90 -9.21 6.75 3.10
C ILE A 90 -10.18 5.60 3.35
N VAL A 91 -10.96 5.72 4.42
CA VAL A 91 -12.00 4.76 4.82
C VAL A 91 -13.35 5.47 4.76
N GLN A 92 -14.34 4.87 4.10
CA GLN A 92 -15.68 5.46 4.02
C GLN A 92 -16.39 5.36 5.39
N GLY A 93 -17.09 6.41 5.81
CA GLY A 93 -17.81 6.47 7.08
C GLY A 93 -17.01 7.12 8.22
N ASP A 94 -17.68 7.28 9.36
CA ASP A 94 -17.05 7.70 10.62
C ASP A 94 -16.72 6.45 11.45
N HIS A 95 -15.47 6.01 11.32
CA HIS A 95 -14.97 4.83 12.04
C HIS A 95 -13.75 5.16 12.89
N ARG A 96 -13.60 6.41 13.31
CA ARG A 96 -12.41 6.89 14.02
C ARG A 96 -12.08 6.06 15.26
N GLN A 97 -13.09 5.74 16.07
CA GLN A 97 -12.93 4.89 17.26
C GLN A 97 -12.42 3.48 16.90
N LYS A 98 -13.09 2.84 15.94
CA LYS A 98 -12.80 1.46 15.52
C LYS A 98 -11.43 1.35 14.84
N VAL A 99 -11.09 2.33 14.00
CA VAL A 99 -9.78 2.44 13.34
C VAL A 99 -8.68 2.61 14.39
N LEU A 100 -8.88 3.47 15.40
CA LEU A 100 -7.92 3.65 16.49
C LEU A 100 -7.66 2.33 17.24
N GLU A 101 -8.71 1.61 17.61
CA GLU A 101 -8.58 0.32 18.29
C GLU A 101 -7.83 -0.72 17.45
N ILE A 102 -8.11 -0.79 16.15
CA ILE A 102 -7.41 -1.71 15.24
C ILE A 102 -5.94 -1.32 15.13
N LEU A 103 -5.64 -0.03 14.93
CA LEU A 103 -4.27 0.46 14.85
C LEU A 103 -3.47 0.15 16.13
N GLN A 104 -4.08 0.32 17.30
CA GLN A 104 -3.47 -0.05 18.58
C GLN A 104 -3.21 -1.55 18.69
N LYS A 105 -4.16 -2.40 18.25
CA LYS A 105 -4.00 -3.87 18.23
C LYS A 105 -2.88 -4.34 17.29
N GLU A 106 -2.70 -3.65 16.16
CA GLU A 106 -1.65 -3.93 15.18
C GLU A 106 -0.26 -3.41 15.62
N GLY A 107 -0.16 -2.75 16.78
CA GLY A 107 1.10 -2.23 17.33
C GLY A 107 1.43 -0.78 16.99
N TYR A 108 0.51 -0.03 16.39
CA TYR A 108 0.66 1.42 16.16
C TYR A 108 0.28 2.19 17.43
N ALA A 109 1.15 2.14 18.44
CA ALA A 109 0.95 2.75 19.76
C ALA A 109 0.76 4.28 19.71
N LYS A 110 1.34 4.95 18.71
CA LYS A 110 1.26 6.42 18.55
C LYS A 110 0.15 6.89 17.59
N SER A 111 -0.90 6.08 17.44
CA SER A 111 -2.10 6.47 16.70
C SER A 111 -2.99 7.40 17.55
N ARG A 112 -3.52 8.47 16.95
CA ARG A 112 -4.46 9.39 17.62
C ARG A 112 -5.50 9.97 16.67
N VAL A 113 -6.65 10.32 17.24
CA VAL A 113 -7.74 10.98 16.53
C VAL A 113 -7.56 12.51 16.56
N ILE A 114 -7.87 13.17 15.45
CA ILE A 114 -7.86 14.63 15.26
C ILE A 114 -9.25 15.10 14.82
#